data_AF-A0A9X7XZ54-F1
#
_entry.id   AF-A0A9X7XZ54-F1
#
_cell.length_a   1.000
_cell.length_b   1.000
_cell.length_c   1.000
_cell.angle_alpha   90.00
_cell.angle_beta   90.00
_cell.angle_gamma   90.00
#
_symmetry.space_group_name_H-M   'P 1'
#
loop_
_entity.id
_entity.type
_entity.pdbx_description
1 polymer ?
#
loop_
_entity_poly.entity_id
_entity_poly.type
_entity_poly.pdbx_seq_one_letter_code
_entity_poly.pdbx_strand_id
1 'polypeptide(L)'
;MNEEIKGIRKLKIGALLLTLAGIIPITGTLTNLSIFLSVITKSNHNVSEFNSNFAGVKPTIVGIAISMMVVSAILGLLSIIIFRSGFITLKKIDHKLGIGSTGVYLIFGAIVAYFISSSSEITKFPLVSNSLFLLSVVMFITGGTFIIIGFYRVGERYGESLVTIGSILSIIFPIIGIAYFLVYLGLGSIEKKLIREENKVIKPG
;
A
#
# COMPACT_ATOMS: atom_id res chain seq x y z
N MET A 1 19.74 -20.37 0.22
CA MET A 1 18.51 -19.83 0.82
C MET A 1 17.35 -20.23 -0.07
N ASN A 2 16.45 -21.05 0.44
CA ASN A 2 15.25 -21.50 -0.28
C ASN A 2 14.53 -20.32 -0.97
N GLU A 3 14.19 -20.46 -2.26
CA GLU A 3 13.46 -19.44 -3.04
C GLU A 3 12.11 -19.09 -2.38
N GLU A 4 11.51 -20.04 -1.66
CA GLU A 4 10.29 -19.84 -0.88
C GLU A 4 10.46 -18.77 0.20
N ILE A 5 11.50 -18.89 1.03
CA ILE A 5 11.86 -17.93 2.08
C ILE A 5 12.11 -16.56 1.47
N LYS A 6 12.80 -16.51 0.33
CA LYS A 6 13.07 -15.26 -0.40
C LYS A 6 11.78 -14.59 -0.90
N GLY A 7 10.83 -15.37 -1.41
CA GLY A 7 9.51 -14.89 -1.84
C GLY A 7 8.71 -14.30 -0.67
N ILE A 8 8.61 -15.04 0.43
CA ILE A 8 7.92 -14.61 1.66
C ILE A 8 8.57 -13.35 2.24
N ARG A 9 9.90 -13.27 2.31
CA ARG A 9 10.62 -12.07 2.79
C ARG A 9 10.28 -10.83 1.98
N LYS A 10 10.24 -10.93 0.65
CA LYS A 10 9.86 -9.81 -0.21
C LYS A 10 8.43 -9.37 0.07
N LEU A 11 7.48 -10.31 0.07
CA LEU A 11 6.09 -10.01 0.40
C LEU A 11 5.96 -9.33 1.77
N LYS A 12 6.72 -9.81 2.77
CA LYS A 12 6.75 -9.23 4.11
C LYS A 12 7.23 -7.77 4.08
N ILE A 13 8.37 -7.50 3.43
CA ILE A 13 8.91 -6.14 3.31
C ILE A 13 7.91 -5.23 2.59
N GLY A 14 7.31 -5.69 1.49
CA GLY A 14 6.28 -4.92 0.79
C GLY A 14 5.09 -4.59 1.69
N ALA A 15 4.64 -5.54 2.52
CA ALA A 15 3.50 -5.33 3.42
C ALA A 15 3.83 -4.30 4.50
N LEU A 16 5.06 -4.31 5.02
CA LEU A 16 5.55 -3.29 5.93
C LEU A 16 5.55 -1.90 5.28
N LEU A 17 6.08 -1.77 4.06
CA LEU A 17 6.09 -0.49 3.35
C LEU A 17 4.67 0.04 3.10
N LEU A 18 3.72 -0.83 2.74
CA LEU A 18 2.34 -0.43 2.51
C LEU A 18 1.61 -0.05 3.81
N THR A 19 1.93 -0.74 4.91
CA THR A 19 1.49 -0.37 6.25
C THR A 19 1.95 1.05 6.59
N LEU A 20 3.23 1.34 6.39
CA LEU A 20 3.79 2.68 6.61
C LEU A 20 3.16 3.72 5.68
N ALA A 21 2.96 3.38 4.40
CA ALA A 21 2.28 4.25 3.45
C ALA A 21 0.87 4.61 3.91
N GLY A 22 0.14 3.68 4.55
CA GLY A 22 -1.18 3.95 5.12
C GLY A 22 -1.16 4.78 6.41
N ILE A 23 -0.13 4.62 7.26
CA ILE A 23 -0.05 5.29 8.57
C ILE A 23 0.46 6.74 8.45
N ILE A 24 1.39 7.02 7.53
CA ILE A 24 2.01 8.36 7.37
C ILE A 24 0.98 9.48 7.11
N PRO A 25 -0.04 9.32 6.25
CA PRO A 25 -1.09 10.32 6.10
C PRO A 25 -1.88 10.58 7.38
N ILE A 26 -2.05 9.56 8.24
CA ILE A 26 -2.74 9.70 9.53
C ILE A 26 -1.91 10.58 10.47
N THR A 27 -0.59 10.36 10.55
CA THR A 27 0.27 11.21 11.38
C THR A 27 0.33 12.65 10.86
N GLY A 28 0.35 12.83 9.53
CA GLY A 28 0.27 14.16 8.90
C GLY A 28 -1.05 14.89 9.22
N THR A 29 -2.18 14.20 9.13
CA THR A 29 -3.49 14.78 9.46
C THR A 29 -3.62 15.14 10.94
N LEU A 30 -3.12 14.30 11.86
CA LEU A 30 -3.06 14.60 13.29
C LEU A 30 -2.16 15.81 13.59
N THR A 31 -1.02 15.92 12.90
CA THR A 31 -0.11 17.07 13.04
C THR A 31 -0.79 18.37 12.59
N ASN A 32 -1.46 18.34 11.44
CA ASN A 32 -2.22 19.47 10.93
C ASN A 32 -3.38 19.85 11.84
N LEU A 33 -4.07 18.87 12.44
CA LEU A 33 -5.12 19.12 13.43
C LEU A 33 -4.59 19.82 14.67
N SER A 34 -3.43 19.40 15.18
CA SER A 34 -2.76 20.04 16.32
C SER A 34 -2.40 21.51 16.02
N ILE A 35 -1.84 21.78 14.83
CA ILE A 35 -1.53 23.15 14.38
C ILE A 35 -2.81 23.98 14.29
N PHE A 36 -3.88 23.42 13.71
CA PHE A 36 -5.16 24.10 13.58
C PHE A 36 -5.78 24.44 14.94
N LEU A 37 -5.78 23.50 15.89
CA LEU A 37 -6.24 23.74 17.26
C LEU A 37 -5.39 24.82 17.95
N SER A 38 -4.07 24.84 17.72
CA SER A 38 -3.19 25.89 18.25
C SER A 38 -3.58 27.29 17.76
N VAL A 39 -3.96 27.42 16.49
CA VAL A 39 -4.44 28.68 15.92
C VAL A 39 -5.76 29.11 16.58
N ILE A 40 -6.70 28.19 16.78
CA ILE A 40 -7.98 28.49 17.45
C ILE A 40 -7.73 29.03 18.86
N THR A 41 -6.89 28.34 19.64
CA THR A 41 -6.58 28.75 21.01
C THR A 41 -5.88 30.11 21.08
N LYS A 42 -4.89 30.35 20.20
CA LYS A 42 -4.17 31.63 20.16
C LYS A 42 -5.02 32.82 19.73
N SER A 43 -6.07 32.56 18.94
CA SER A 43 -6.90 33.61 18.38
C SER A 43 -8.04 34.02 19.31
N ASN A 44 -8.20 33.36 20.47
CA ASN A 44 -9.18 33.68 21.51
C ASN A 44 -10.60 34.02 20.98
N HIS A 45 -11.05 33.26 19.96
CA HIS A 45 -12.32 33.45 19.25
C HIS A 45 -12.50 34.78 18.48
N ASN A 46 -11.44 35.58 18.31
CA ASN A 46 -11.41 36.74 17.43
C ASN A 46 -11.15 36.29 15.98
N VAL A 47 -12.09 36.60 15.08
CA VAL A 47 -12.03 36.24 13.66
C VAL A 47 -10.87 36.92 12.93
N SER A 48 -10.52 38.16 13.29
CA SER A 48 -9.42 38.90 12.67
C SER A 48 -8.06 38.30 13.04
N GLU A 49 -7.89 37.94 14.31
CA GLU A 49 -6.69 37.25 14.80
C GLU A 49 -6.60 35.83 14.27
N PHE A 50 -7.72 35.13 14.13
CA PHE A 50 -7.77 33.82 13.49
C PHE A 50 -7.26 33.88 12.05
N ASN A 51 -7.73 34.84 11.25
CA ASN A 51 -7.31 34.96 9.86
C ASN A 51 -5.81 35.28 9.73
N SER A 52 -5.27 36.16 10.57
CA SER A 52 -3.83 36.48 10.54
C SER A 52 -2.97 35.30 11.00
N ASN A 53 -3.34 34.65 12.10
CA ASN A 53 -2.64 33.48 12.63
C ASN A 53 -2.71 32.28 11.67
N PHE A 54 -3.89 32.05 11.06
CA PHE A 54 -4.09 30.98 10.09
C PHE A 54 -3.30 31.21 8.80
N ALA A 55 -3.26 32.45 8.29
CA ALA A 55 -2.45 32.80 7.12
C ALA A 55 -0.96 32.50 7.34
N GLY A 56 -0.46 32.68 8.56
CA GLY A 56 0.93 32.36 8.92
C GLY A 56 1.26 30.87 8.94
N VAL A 57 0.31 30.00 9.30
CA VAL A 57 0.54 28.54 9.38
C VAL A 57 0.05 27.75 8.17
N LYS A 58 -0.82 28.33 7.33
CA LYS A 58 -1.37 27.68 6.14
C LYS A 58 -0.29 27.10 5.21
N PRO A 59 0.81 27.81 4.89
CA PRO A 59 1.88 27.25 4.06
C PRO A 59 2.52 26.00 4.69
N THR A 60 2.71 26.00 6.01
CA THR A 60 3.26 24.87 6.76
C THR A 60 2.33 23.65 6.74
N ILE A 61 1.03 23.86 6.97
CA ILE A 61 0.00 22.79 6.91
C ILE A 61 -0.04 22.15 5.52
N VAL A 62 -0.03 22.98 4.47
CA VAL A 62 -0.02 22.52 3.07
C VAL A 62 1.28 21.78 2.76
N GLY A 63 2.43 22.29 3.21
CA GLY A 63 3.73 21.65 3.03
C GLY A 63 3.83 20.28 3.71
N ILE A 64 3.32 20.15 4.94
CA ILE A 64 3.23 18.87 5.66
C ILE A 64 2.31 17.91 4.91
N ALA A 65 1.13 18.36 4.49
CA ALA A 65 0.19 17.50 3.76
C ALA A 65 0.80 16.96 2.46
N ILE A 66 1.40 17.84 1.64
CA ILE A 66 2.01 17.45 0.36
C ILE A 66 3.17 16.49 0.60
N SER A 67 4.09 16.80 1.53
CA SER A 67 5.25 15.94 1.79
C SER A 67 4.84 14.55 2.27
N MET A 68 3.86 14.45 3.18
CA MET A 68 3.35 13.17 3.67
C MET A 68 2.65 12.36 2.57
N MET A 69 1.88 13.01 1.69
CA MET A 69 1.26 12.35 0.54
C MET A 69 2.30 11.83 -0.45
N VAL A 70 3.35 12.60 -0.74
CA VAL A 70 4.43 12.19 -1.65
C VAL A 70 5.20 11.00 -1.07
N VAL A 71 5.58 11.05 0.21
CA VAL A 71 6.27 9.94 0.88
C VAL A 71 5.39 8.69 0.89
N SER A 72 4.11 8.81 1.24
CA SER A 72 3.15 7.71 1.20
C SER A 72 3.04 7.08 -0.19
N ALA A 73 2.94 7.91 -1.24
CA ALA A 73 2.88 7.43 -2.62
C ALA A 73 4.16 6.69 -3.04
N ILE A 74 5.34 7.21 -2.68
CA ILE A 74 6.63 6.55 -2.97
C ILE A 74 6.70 5.19 -2.27
N LEU A 75 6.37 5.12 -0.98
CA LEU A 75 6.37 3.86 -0.24
C LEU A 75 5.34 2.86 -0.81
N GLY A 76 4.17 3.33 -1.23
CA GLY A 76 3.15 2.53 -1.89
C GLY A 76 3.65 1.94 -3.22
N LEU A 77 4.29 2.75 -4.06
CA LEU A 77 4.89 2.29 -5.32
C LEU A 77 6.01 1.27 -5.09
N LEU A 78 6.91 1.55 -4.14
CA LEU A 78 7.98 0.62 -3.76
C LEU A 78 7.41 -0.71 -3.26
N SER A 79 6.37 -0.67 -2.43
CA SER A 79 5.66 -1.85 -1.96
C SER A 79 5.14 -2.70 -3.13
N ILE A 80 4.45 -2.08 -4.10
CA ILE A 80 3.90 -2.76 -5.27
C ILE A 80 5.01 -3.44 -6.10
N ILE A 81 6.14 -2.76 -6.30
CA ILE A 81 7.31 -3.33 -7.00
C ILE A 81 7.84 -4.56 -6.27
N ILE A 82 7.96 -4.48 -4.95
CA ILE A 82 8.45 -5.58 -4.12
C ILE A 82 7.46 -6.74 -4.12
N PHE A 83 6.14 -6.48 -4.07
CA PHE A 83 5.10 -7.50 -4.19
C PHE A 83 5.20 -8.29 -5.48
N ARG A 84 5.38 -7.61 -6.62
CA ARG A 84 5.61 -8.29 -7.91
C ARG A 84 6.78 -9.26 -7.80
N SER A 85 7.91 -8.80 -7.25
CA SER A 85 9.10 -9.63 -7.09
C SER A 85 8.87 -10.82 -6.16
N GLY A 86 8.09 -10.64 -5.09
CA GLY A 86 7.72 -11.71 -4.15
C GLY A 86 6.78 -12.75 -4.77
N PHE A 87 5.68 -12.31 -5.38
CA PHE A 87 4.71 -13.20 -6.03
C PHE A 87 5.31 -13.95 -7.23
N ILE A 88 6.18 -13.32 -8.03
CA ILE A 88 6.89 -14.02 -9.12
C ILE A 88 7.81 -15.11 -8.57
N THR A 89 8.51 -14.85 -7.47
CA THR A 89 9.34 -15.87 -6.82
C THR A 89 8.48 -17.04 -6.34
N LEU A 90 7.35 -16.77 -5.67
CA LEU A 90 6.45 -17.83 -5.19
C LEU A 90 5.71 -18.57 -6.31
N LYS A 91 5.45 -17.92 -7.45
CA LYS A 91 4.83 -18.53 -8.64
C LYS A 91 5.63 -19.74 -9.15
N LYS A 92 6.96 -19.72 -8.97
CA LYS A 92 7.84 -20.84 -9.37
C LYS A 92 7.61 -22.11 -8.54
N ILE A 93 7.02 -21.96 -7.35
CA ILE A 93 6.76 -23.04 -6.39
C ILE A 93 5.33 -23.53 -6.57
N ASP A 94 4.37 -22.60 -6.57
CA ASP A 94 2.97 -22.89 -6.86
C ASP A 94 2.40 -21.75 -7.71
N HIS A 95 1.93 -22.11 -8.91
CA HIS A 95 1.32 -21.17 -9.86
C HIS A 95 0.16 -20.38 -9.23
N LYS A 96 -0.59 -20.98 -8.29
CA LYS A 96 -1.73 -20.33 -7.62
C LYS A 96 -1.31 -19.14 -6.78
N LEU A 97 -0.10 -19.14 -6.22
CA LEU A 97 0.47 -18.03 -5.44
C LEU A 97 0.87 -16.84 -6.31
N GLY A 98 1.07 -17.07 -7.62
CA GLY A 98 1.49 -16.05 -8.57
C GLY A 98 0.42 -15.05 -9.00
N ILE A 99 -0.86 -15.26 -8.64
CA ILE A 99 -1.96 -14.40 -9.11
C ILE A 99 -1.81 -12.93 -8.69
N GLY A 100 -1.19 -12.68 -7.52
CA GLY A 100 -0.89 -11.33 -7.07
C GLY A 100 0.09 -10.58 -7.99
N SER A 101 0.96 -11.29 -8.72
CA SER A 101 1.85 -10.65 -9.70
C SER A 101 1.08 -10.07 -10.89
N THR A 102 0.06 -10.78 -11.39
CA THR A 102 -0.87 -10.27 -12.41
C THR A 102 -1.59 -9.02 -11.91
N GLY A 103 -2.02 -9.03 -10.65
CA GLY A 103 -2.63 -7.87 -10.01
C GLY A 103 -1.71 -6.64 -10.02
N VAL A 104 -0.43 -6.82 -9.70
CA VAL A 104 0.55 -5.72 -9.78
C VAL A 104 0.70 -5.16 -11.19
N TYR A 105 0.75 -6.01 -12.23
CA TYR A 105 0.81 -5.53 -13.62
C TYR A 105 -0.41 -4.71 -14.00
N LEU A 106 -1.61 -5.11 -13.57
CA LEU A 106 -2.83 -4.33 -13.77
C LEU A 106 -2.76 -2.97 -13.08
N ILE A 107 -2.23 -2.90 -11.85
CA ILE A 107 -2.03 -1.62 -11.16
C ILE A 107 -1.02 -0.73 -11.90
N PHE A 108 0.08 -1.29 -12.40
CA PHE A 108 1.01 -0.53 -13.24
C PHE A 108 0.36 0.01 -14.51
N GLY A 109 -0.40 -0.84 -15.21
CA GLY A 109 -1.17 -0.42 -16.38
C GLY A 109 -2.20 0.65 -16.05
N ALA A 110 -2.87 0.56 -14.91
CA ALA A 110 -3.80 1.57 -14.42
C ALA A 110 -3.11 2.92 -14.20
N ILE A 111 -1.94 2.93 -13.54
CA ILE A 111 -1.16 4.15 -13.30
C ILE A 111 -0.78 4.80 -14.64
N VAL A 112 -0.29 4.02 -15.59
CA VAL A 112 0.08 4.52 -16.93
C VAL A 112 -1.15 5.07 -17.66
N ALA A 113 -2.26 4.34 -17.68
CA ALA A 113 -3.51 4.78 -18.32
C ALA A 113 -4.04 6.08 -17.70
N TYR A 114 -3.94 6.24 -16.38
CA TYR A 114 -4.33 7.46 -15.66
C TYR A 114 -3.47 8.67 -16.06
N PHE A 115 -2.14 8.50 -16.17
CA PHE A 115 -1.26 9.59 -16.60
C PHE A 115 -1.53 9.98 -18.06
N ILE A 116 -1.79 9.00 -18.92
CA ILE A 116 -2.16 9.24 -20.32
C ILE A 116 -3.50 10.00 -20.37
N SER A 117 -4.54 9.57 -19.65
CA SER A 117 -5.85 10.23 -19.65
C SER A 117 -5.79 11.66 -19.13
N SER A 118 -4.86 11.95 -18.22
CA SER A 118 -4.65 13.26 -17.58
C SER A 118 -3.71 14.18 -18.38
N SER A 119 -3.18 13.73 -19.52
CA SER A 119 -2.29 14.53 -20.36
C SER A 119 -3.04 15.64 -21.09
N SER A 120 -2.42 16.82 -21.22
CA SER A 120 -3.02 18.02 -21.82
C SER A 120 -3.45 17.87 -23.29
N GLU A 121 -2.89 16.89 -24.00
CA GLU A 121 -3.25 16.57 -25.39
C GLU A 121 -4.53 15.72 -25.47
N ILE A 122 -4.68 14.76 -24.56
CA ILE A 122 -5.81 13.83 -24.56
C ILE A 122 -7.04 14.44 -23.90
N THR A 123 -6.89 15.36 -22.93
CA THR A 123 -8.02 16.07 -22.33
C THR A 123 -8.80 16.93 -23.33
N LYS A 124 -8.22 17.26 -24.49
CA LYS A 124 -8.93 17.91 -25.62
C LYS A 124 -9.98 16.99 -26.26
N PHE A 125 -9.89 15.68 -26.03
CA PHE A 125 -10.79 14.65 -26.52
C PHE A 125 -11.53 13.98 -25.34
N PRO A 126 -12.60 14.60 -24.81
CA PRO A 126 -13.21 14.18 -23.54
C PRO A 126 -13.73 12.74 -23.56
N LEU A 127 -14.24 12.24 -24.69
CA LEU A 127 -14.69 10.85 -24.81
C LEU A 127 -13.55 9.85 -24.59
N VAL A 128 -12.38 10.13 -25.17
CA VAL A 128 -11.18 9.28 -25.09
C VAL A 128 -10.57 9.39 -23.70
N SER A 129 -10.43 10.61 -23.17
CA SER A 129 -9.92 10.86 -21.81
C SER A 129 -10.76 10.14 -20.75
N ASN A 130 -12.09 10.27 -20.81
CA ASN A 130 -13.00 9.61 -19.86
C ASN A 130 -12.96 8.09 -19.97
N SER A 131 -12.86 7.55 -21.19
CA SER A 131 -12.77 6.09 -21.40
C SER A 131 -11.47 5.52 -20.84
N LEU A 132 -10.34 6.20 -21.05
CA LEU A 132 -9.04 5.82 -20.49
C LEU A 132 -9.02 5.96 -18.97
N PHE A 133 -9.64 7.00 -18.42
CA PHE A 133 -9.80 7.16 -16.98
C PHE A 133 -10.62 6.00 -16.40
N LEU A 134 -11.77 5.66 -16.99
CA LEU A 134 -12.60 4.54 -16.55
C LEU A 134 -11.83 3.21 -16.62
N LEU A 135 -11.09 2.98 -17.71
CA LEU A 135 -10.22 1.81 -17.86
C LEU A 135 -9.18 1.75 -16.73
N SER A 136 -8.55 2.88 -16.40
CA SER A 136 -7.58 2.96 -15.30
C SER A 136 -8.19 2.55 -13.96
N VAL A 137 -9.42 3.00 -13.66
CA VAL A 137 -10.13 2.65 -12.43
C VAL A 137 -10.46 1.16 -12.39
N VAL A 138 -10.98 0.60 -13.48
CA VAL A 138 -11.30 -0.84 -13.58
C VAL A 138 -10.06 -1.70 -13.40
N MET A 139 -8.95 -1.33 -14.06
CA MET A 139 -7.67 -2.03 -13.92
C MET A 139 -7.12 -1.92 -12.50
N PHE A 140 -7.23 -0.76 -11.86
CA PHE A 140 -6.78 -0.56 -10.48
C PHE A 140 -7.55 -1.44 -9.50
N ILE A 141 -8.89 -1.46 -9.60
CA ILE A 141 -9.74 -2.30 -8.74
C ILE A 141 -9.43 -3.78 -8.97
N THR A 142 -9.44 -4.23 -10.22
CA THR A 142 -9.16 -5.64 -10.57
C THR A 142 -7.77 -6.06 -10.12
N GLY A 143 -6.79 -5.18 -10.31
CA GLY A 143 -5.41 -5.38 -9.88
C GLY A 143 -5.28 -5.53 -8.37
N GLY A 144 -5.93 -4.63 -7.62
CA GLY A 144 -6.02 -4.71 -6.16
C GLY A 144 -6.66 -6.01 -5.68
N THR A 145 -7.77 -6.42 -6.27
CA THR A 145 -8.44 -7.69 -5.94
C THR A 145 -7.52 -8.89 -6.18
N PHE A 146 -6.74 -8.92 -7.25
CA PHE A 146 -5.79 -10.01 -7.51
C PHE A 146 -4.64 -10.05 -6.51
N ILE A 147 -4.15 -8.90 -6.03
CA ILE A 147 -3.16 -8.85 -4.95
C ILE A 147 -3.75 -9.43 -3.66
N ILE A 148 -4.99 -9.06 -3.32
CA ILE A 148 -5.71 -9.58 -2.16
C ILE A 148 -5.86 -11.10 -2.24
N ILE A 149 -6.33 -11.63 -3.37
CA ILE A 149 -6.43 -13.08 -3.61
C ILE A 149 -5.05 -13.73 -3.54
N GLY A 150 -4.00 -13.07 -4.03
CA GLY A 150 -2.62 -13.53 -3.93
C GLY A 150 -2.18 -13.74 -2.49
N PHE A 151 -2.39 -12.75 -1.62
CA PHE A 151 -2.08 -12.89 -0.20
C PHE A 151 -2.96 -13.91 0.51
N TYR A 152 -4.26 -13.95 0.20
CA TYR A 152 -5.17 -14.95 0.75
C TYR A 152 -4.66 -16.37 0.48
N ARG A 153 -4.26 -16.66 -0.77
CA ARG A 153 -3.72 -17.98 -1.16
C ARG A 153 -2.39 -18.29 -0.48
N VAL A 154 -1.55 -17.28 -0.24
CA VAL A 154 -0.35 -17.47 0.57
C VAL A 154 -0.74 -17.86 2.00
N GLY A 155 -1.67 -17.15 2.63
CA GLY A 155 -2.15 -17.49 3.97
C GLY A 155 -2.72 -18.90 4.06
N GLU A 156 -3.56 -19.29 3.10
CA GLU A 156 -4.14 -20.63 3.00
C GLU A 156 -3.08 -21.72 2.83
N ARG A 157 -2.10 -21.52 1.92
CA ARG A 157 -1.05 -22.50 1.63
C ARG A 157 -0.20 -22.85 2.86
N TYR A 158 0.10 -21.86 3.70
CA TYR A 158 0.94 -22.06 4.89
C TYR A 158 0.14 -22.16 6.20
N GLY A 159 -1.19 -22.21 6.11
CA GLY A 159 -2.07 -22.30 7.28
C GLY A 159 -1.94 -21.12 8.26
N GLU A 160 -1.73 -19.90 7.75
CA GLU A 160 -1.52 -18.70 8.56
C GLU A 160 -2.69 -17.72 8.46
N SER A 161 -3.59 -17.81 9.44
CA SER A 161 -4.83 -17.05 9.52
C SER A 161 -4.62 -15.54 9.53
N LEU A 162 -3.50 -15.04 10.07
CA LEU A 162 -3.20 -13.60 10.08
C LEU A 162 -3.04 -13.03 8.66
N VAL A 163 -2.39 -13.78 7.77
CA VAL A 163 -2.25 -13.39 6.37
C VAL A 163 -3.61 -13.41 5.68
N THR A 164 -4.38 -14.48 5.90
CA THR A 164 -5.73 -14.65 5.32
C THR A 164 -6.68 -13.54 5.73
N ILE A 165 -6.81 -13.28 7.04
CA ILE A 165 -7.68 -12.25 7.61
C ILE A 165 -7.20 -10.86 7.18
N GLY A 166 -5.90 -10.58 7.28
CA GLY A 166 -5.33 -9.31 6.83
C GLY A 166 -5.60 -9.04 5.35
N SER A 167 -5.55 -10.07 4.50
CA SER A 167 -5.88 -9.94 3.08
C SER A 167 -7.32 -9.52 2.86
N ILE A 168 -8.27 -10.17 3.53
CA ILE A 168 -9.70 -9.85 3.41
C ILE A 168 -9.98 -8.44 3.94
N LEU A 169 -9.40 -8.08 5.09
CA LEU A 169 -9.57 -6.75 5.68
C LEU A 169 -9.03 -5.63 4.79
N SER A 170 -8.05 -5.92 3.91
CA SER A 170 -7.48 -4.90 3.01
C SER A 170 -8.45 -4.41 1.92
N ILE A 171 -9.61 -5.07 1.75
CA ILE A 171 -10.73 -4.56 0.94
C ILE A 171 -11.32 -3.29 1.55
N ILE A 172 -11.29 -3.18 2.89
CA ILE A 172 -11.88 -2.07 3.63
C ILE A 172 -10.86 -0.91 3.67
N PHE A 173 -11.04 0.05 2.76
CA PHE A 173 -10.12 1.18 2.54
C PHE A 173 -9.64 1.91 3.81
N PRO A 174 -10.51 2.22 4.80
CA PRO A 174 -10.06 2.88 6.04
C PRO A 174 -9.07 2.08 6.88
N ILE A 175 -9.04 0.75 6.73
CA ILE A 175 -8.30 -0.17 7.60
C ILE A 175 -7.07 -0.73 6.86
N ILE A 176 -6.79 -0.27 5.64
CA ILE A 176 -5.76 -0.87 4.78
C ILE A 176 -4.38 -0.95 5.45
N GLY A 177 -3.98 0.07 6.21
CA GLY A 177 -2.72 0.05 6.97
C GLY A 177 -2.66 -1.07 8.01
N ILE A 178 -3.73 -1.23 8.80
CA ILE A 178 -3.83 -2.28 9.83
C ILE A 178 -3.94 -3.66 9.17
N ALA A 179 -4.68 -3.76 8.06
CA ALA A 179 -4.83 -4.99 7.31
C ALA A 179 -3.47 -5.52 6.81
N TYR A 180 -2.65 -4.66 6.20
CA TYR A 180 -1.30 -5.04 5.77
C TYR A 180 -0.32 -5.25 6.92
N PHE A 181 -0.56 -4.66 8.09
CA PHE A 181 0.20 -4.97 9.30
C PHE A 181 -0.04 -6.43 9.76
N LEU A 182 -1.28 -6.91 9.72
CA LEU A 182 -1.60 -8.31 10.01
C LEU A 182 -0.94 -9.25 9.00
N VAL A 183 -0.98 -8.89 7.70
CA VAL A 183 -0.26 -9.62 6.64
C VAL A 183 1.23 -9.68 6.94
N TYR A 184 1.85 -8.56 7.32
CA TYR A 184 3.27 -8.50 7.71
C TYR A 184 3.61 -9.45 8.86
N LEU A 185 2.83 -9.41 9.95
CA LEU A 185 3.03 -10.30 11.10
C LEU A 185 2.88 -11.77 10.72
N GLY A 186 1.84 -12.10 9.96
CA GLY A 186 1.58 -13.46 9.48
C GLY A 186 2.70 -14.00 8.59
N LEU A 187 3.18 -13.20 7.62
CA LEU A 187 4.32 -13.56 6.77
C LEU A 187 5.60 -13.76 7.58
N GLY A 188 5.79 -12.99 8.66
CA GLY A 188 6.89 -13.18 9.60
C GLY A 188 6.84 -14.53 10.34
N SER A 189 5.64 -15.04 10.64
CA SER A 189 5.45 -16.39 11.20
C SER A 189 5.82 -17.47 10.19
N ILE A 190 5.32 -17.35 8.94
CA ILE A 190 5.64 -18.27 7.84
C ILE A 190 7.16 -18.36 7.64
N GLU A 191 7.83 -17.21 7.56
CA GLU A 191 9.28 -17.17 7.36
C GLU A 191 10.04 -17.91 8.46
N LYS A 192 9.67 -17.71 9.74
CA LYS A 192 10.31 -18.39 10.87
C LYS A 192 10.10 -19.91 10.82
N LYS A 193 8.91 -20.36 10.41
CA LYS A 193 8.60 -21.80 10.24
C LYS A 193 9.50 -22.41 9.16
N LEU A 194 9.55 -21.78 7.98
CA LEU A 194 10.37 -22.26 6.86
C LEU A 194 11.88 -22.31 7.19
N ILE A 195 12.41 -21.31 7.89
CA ILE A 195 13.82 -21.31 8.31
C ILE A 195 14.11 -22.45 9.30
N ARG A 196 13.18 -22.75 10.22
CA ARG A 196 13.34 -23.88 11.15
C ARG A 196 13.34 -25.22 10.42
N GLU A 197 12.51 -25.37 9.41
CA GLU A 197 12.47 -26.58 8.56
C GLU A 197 13.75 -26.73 7.74
N GLU A 198 14.24 -25.67 7.10
CA GLU A 198 15.51 -25.67 6.36
C GLU A 198 16.68 -26.09 7.27
N ASN A 199 16.73 -25.58 8.50
CA ASN A 199 17.80 -25.93 9.46
C ASN A 199 17.73 -27.38 9.98
N LYS A 200 16.54 -27.98 10.07
CA LYS A 200 16.38 -29.39 10.46
C LYS A 200 16.89 -30.34 9.37
N VAL A 201 16.75 -29.96 8.10
CA VAL A 201 17.24 -30.76 6.97
C VAL A 201 18.76 -30.71 6.86
N ILE A 202 19.39 -29.58 7.22
CA ILE A 202 20.85 -29.38 7.08
C ILE A 202 21.65 -30.04 8.21
N LYS A 203 21.04 -30.29 9.38
CA LYS A 203 21.66 -31.03 10.49
C LYS A 203 20.89 -32.33 10.76
N PRO A 204 21.03 -33.36 9.90
CA PRO A 204 20.68 -34.71 10.33
C PRO A 204 21.66 -35.09 11.45
N GLY A 205 21.14 -35.60 12.55
CA GLY A 205 21.93 -36.03 13.71
C GLY A 205 22.97 -37.09 13.37
#